data_AF-A0A0D6AW21-F1
#
_entry.id   AF-A0A0D6AW21-F1
#
_cell.length_a   1.000
_cell.length_b   1.000
_cell.length_c   1.000
_cell.angle_alpha   90.00
_cell.angle_beta   90.00
_cell.angle_gamma   90.00
#
_symmetry.space_group_name_H-M   'P 1'
#
loop_
_entity.id
_entity.type
_entity.pdbx_description
1 polymer ?
#
loop_
_entity_poly.entity_id
_entity_poly.type
_entity_poly.pdbx_seq_one_letter_code
_entity_poly.pdbx_strand_id
1 'polypeptide(L)' 'MRLIKATALSKILGKSTWFIRDYFTKKYPIGIIINNGIAYYNIEFAKEIACQISYQLKKTIEEILEEIDNYRP' A
#
# COMPACT_ATOMS: atom_id res chain seq x y z
N MET A 1 -14.58 5.28 -0.79
CA MET A 1 -13.10 5.15 -0.91
C MET A 1 -12.67 3.99 -0.04
N ARG A 2 -12.02 2.94 -0.61
CA ARG A 2 -11.51 1.81 0.17
C ARG A 2 -10.11 2.11 0.67
N LEU A 3 -9.84 1.77 1.93
CA LEU A 3 -8.59 2.10 2.61
C LEU A 3 -7.87 0.84 3.09
N ILE A 4 -6.55 0.85 3.05
CA ILE A 4 -5.69 -0.19 3.59
C ILE A 4 -4.77 0.36 4.68
N LYS A 5 -4.67 -0.35 5.80
CA LYS A 5 -3.73 0.01 6.89
C LYS A 5 -2.29 -0.06 6.39
N ALA A 6 -1.46 0.90 6.78
CA ALA A 6 -0.04 0.92 6.44
C ALA A 6 0.70 -0.37 6.82
N THR A 7 0.37 -0.94 7.98
CA THR A 7 0.95 -2.21 8.45
C THR A 7 0.52 -3.41 7.63
N ALA A 8 -0.74 -3.43 7.14
CA ALA A 8 -1.22 -4.49 6.26
C ALA A 8 -0.54 -4.38 4.88
N LEU A 9 -0.50 -3.18 4.31
CA LEU A 9 0.17 -2.94 3.03
C LEU A 9 1.67 -3.28 3.10
N SER A 10 2.33 -2.99 4.22
CA SER A 10 3.71 -3.40 4.51
C SER A 10 3.91 -4.90 4.43
N LYS A 11 2.99 -5.70 4.98
CA LYS A 11 3.04 -7.15 4.92
C LYS A 11 2.83 -7.68 3.50
N ILE A 12 1.84 -7.14 2.79
CA ILE A 12 1.51 -7.55 1.42
C ILE A 12 2.71 -7.28 0.49
N LEU A 13 3.26 -6.07 0.53
CA LEU A 13 4.38 -5.66 -0.32
C LEU A 13 5.75 -6.17 0.17
N GLY A 14 5.83 -6.71 1.39
CA GLY A 14 7.11 -7.10 1.99
C GLY A 14 8.10 -5.92 2.13
N LYS A 15 7.60 -4.69 2.24
CA LYS A 15 8.40 -3.46 2.41
C LYS A 15 8.12 -2.83 3.76
N SER A 16 9.05 -2.04 4.27
CA SER A 16 8.85 -1.33 5.54
C SER A 16 7.72 -0.29 5.42
N THR A 17 7.04 -0.03 6.52
CA THR A 17 6.03 1.05 6.62
C THR A 17 6.63 2.42 6.31
N TRP A 18 7.91 2.64 6.63
CA TRP A 18 8.68 3.84 6.28
C TRP A 18 8.86 3.99 4.77
N PHE A 19 9.24 2.91 4.07
CA PHE A 19 9.37 2.92 2.62
C PHE A 19 8.02 3.26 1.96
N ILE A 20 6.95 2.61 2.41
CA ILE A 20 5.59 2.86 1.90
C ILE A 20 5.20 4.32 2.14
N ARG A 21 5.44 4.85 3.35
CA ARG A 21 5.12 6.24 3.69
C ARG A 21 5.90 7.21 2.81
N ASP A 22 7.21 7.07 2.69
CA ASP A 22 8.04 7.96 1.87
C ASP A 22 7.59 7.96 0.41
N TYR A 23 7.28 6.77 -0.13
CA TYR A 23 6.81 6.61 -1.50
C TYR A 23 5.42 7.24 -1.72
N PHE A 24 4.48 6.97 -0.81
CA PHE A 24 3.13 7.55 -0.85
C PHE A 24 3.16 9.07 -0.68
N THR A 25 3.90 9.61 0.28
CA THR A 25 3.92 11.06 0.52
C THR A 25 4.52 11.82 -0.65
N LYS A 26 5.52 11.24 -1.34
CA LYS A 26 6.14 11.86 -2.51
C LYS A 26 5.25 11.82 -3.76
N LYS A 27 4.53 10.71 -4.00
CA LYS A 27 3.75 10.52 -5.24
C LYS A 27 2.25 10.80 -5.09
N TYR A 28 1.67 10.51 -3.93
CA TYR A 28 0.22 10.53 -3.68
C TYR A 28 -0.13 11.17 -2.33
N PRO A 29 0.16 12.47 -2.12
CA PRO A 29 -0.09 13.13 -0.84
C PRO A 29 -1.56 13.15 -0.44
N ILE A 30 -2.49 13.15 -1.42
CA ILE A 30 -3.94 13.08 -1.20
C ILE A 30 -4.46 11.67 -0.86
N GLY A 31 -3.60 10.64 -0.99
CA GLY A 31 -3.94 9.23 -0.82
C GLY A 31 -3.82 8.71 0.61
N ILE A 32 -3.48 9.59 1.56
CA ILE A 32 -3.09 9.22 2.93
C ILE A 32 -4.11 9.80 3.92
N ILE A 33 -4.65 8.94 4.78
CA ILE A 33 -5.47 9.34 5.92
C ILE A 33 -4.77 8.87 7.19
N ILE A 34 -4.60 9.78 8.15
CA ILE A 34 -4.08 9.43 9.47
C ILE A 34 -5.24 9.50 10.45
N ASN A 35 -5.56 8.38 11.11
CA ASN A 35 -6.59 8.32 12.13
C ASN A 35 -6.01 7.67 13.38
N ASN A 36 -6.03 8.38 14.52
CA ASN A 36 -5.46 7.94 15.80
C ASN A 36 -4.00 7.43 15.67
N GLY A 37 -3.16 8.12 14.90
CA GLY A 37 -1.76 7.74 14.67
C GLY A 37 -1.55 6.56 13.72
N ILE A 38 -2.62 5.95 13.20
CA ILE A 38 -2.56 4.88 12.21
C ILE A 38 -2.71 5.50 10.82
N ALA A 39 -1.74 5.21 9.94
CA ALA A 39 -1.80 5.62 8.54
C ALA A 39 -2.61 4.61 7.71
N TYR A 40 -3.49 5.15 6.88
CA TYR A 40 -4.32 4.44 5.93
C TYR A 40 -4.05 4.99 4.54
N TYR A 41 -4.01 4.10 3.56
CA TYR A 41 -3.75 4.44 2.17
C TYR A 41 -4.92 4.06 1.29
N ASN A 42 -5.22 4.87 0.27
CA ASN A 42 -6.19 4.50 -0.76
C ASN A 42 -5.71 3.23 -1.48
N ILE A 43 -6.61 2.26 -1.64
CA ILE A 43 -6.34 0.99 -2.31
C ILE A 43 -5.87 1.20 -3.76
N GLU A 44 -6.45 2.13 -4.52
CA GLU A 44 -6.06 2.34 -5.92
C GLU A 44 -4.62 2.81 -6.04
N PHE A 45 -4.19 3.75 -5.18
CA PHE A 45 -2.78 4.17 -5.12
C PHE A 45 -1.86 3.07 -4.59
N ALA A 46 -2.35 2.20 -3.70
CA ALA A 46 -1.58 1.04 -3.24
C ALA A 46 -1.29 0.06 -4.38
N LYS A 47 -2.26 -0.17 -5.29
CA LYS A 47 -2.07 -0.97 -6.50
C LYS A 47 -1.08 -0.33 -7.46
N GLU A 48 -1.19 0.98 -7.68
CA GLU A 48 -0.22 1.71 -8.52
C GLU A 48 1.21 1.55 -8.00
N ILE A 49 1.39 1.66 -6.68
CA ILE A 49 2.70 1.47 -6.04
C ILE A 49 3.17 0.03 -6.19
N ALA A 50 2.29 -0.95 -5.97
CA ALA A 50 2.61 -2.36 -6.18
C ALA A 50 3.13 -2.62 -7.60
N CYS A 51 2.45 -2.08 -8.61
CA CYS A 51 2.88 -2.18 -10.01
C CYS A 51 4.26 -1.54 -10.24
N GLN A 52 4.47 -0.33 -9.69
CA GLN A 52 5.73 0.40 -9.88
C GLN A 52 6.93 -0.27 -9.22
N ILE A 53 6.73 -0.98 -8.11
CA ILE A 53 7.81 -1.66 -7.38
C ILE A 53 7.83 -3.17 -7.64
N SER A 54 7.00 -3.67 -8.56
CA SER A 54 6.80 -5.11 -8.86
C SER A 54 8.12 -5.86 -9.07
N TYR A 55 9.09 -5.24 -9.76
CA TYR A 55 10.44 -5.78 -9.99
C TYR A 55 11.26 -6.02 -8.70
N GLN A 56 10.87 -5.45 -7.57
CA GLN A 56 11.52 -5.61 -6.28
C GLN A 56 10.75 -6.51 -5.30
N LEU A 57 9.62 -7.07 -5.74
CA LEU A 57 8.73 -7.88 -4.91
C LEU A 57 9.06 -9.36 -5.07
N LYS A 58 8.77 -10.13 -4.03
CA LYS A 58 8.98 -11.58 -4.04
C LYS A 58 7.78 -12.36 -4.59
N LYS A 59 6.58 -11.79 -4.45
CA LYS A 59 5.31 -12.35 -4.92
C LYS A 59 5.01 -11.86 -6.35
N THR A 60 4.16 -12.56 -7.08
CA THR A 60 3.72 -12.07 -8.38
C THR A 60 2.84 -10.82 -8.21
N ILE A 61 2.75 -10.02 -9.27
CA ILE A 61 1.91 -8.82 -9.21
C ILE A 61 0.43 -9.19 -9.07
N GLU A 62 -0.02 -10.27 -9.69
CA GLU A 62 -1.40 -10.75 -9.59
C GLU A 62 -1.77 -11.10 -8.14
N GLU A 63 -0.89 -11.84 -7.44
CA GLU A 63 -1.10 -12.22 -6.02
C GLU A 63 -1.20 -10.97 -5.13
N ILE A 64 -0.34 -9.98 -5.37
CA ILE A 64 -0.33 -8.75 -4.58
C ILE A 64 -1.59 -7.91 -4.83
N LEU A 65 -2.00 -7.78 -6.08
CA LEU A 65 -3.22 -7.05 -6.44
C LEU A 65 -4.46 -7.72 -5.83
N GLU A 66 -4.52 -9.06 -5.86
CA GLU A 66 -5.59 -9.83 -5.24
C GLU A 66 -5.61 -9.65 -3.72
N GLU A 67 -4.46 -9.68 -3.04
CA GLU A 67 -4.37 -9.43 -1.59
C GLU A 67 -4.82 -8.00 -1.22
N ILE A 68 -4.47 -7.01 -2.05
CA ILE A 68 -4.92 -5.63 -1.87
C ILE A 68 -6.43 -5.52 -2.09
N ASP A 69 -6.97 -6.13 -3.14
CA ASP A 69 -8.39 -6.07 -3.48
C ASP A 69 -9.28 -6.81 -2.49
N ASN A 70 -8.79 -7.89 -1.91
CA ASN A 70 -9.51 -8.67 -0.90
C ASN A 70 -9.32 -8.12 0.53
N TYR A 71 -8.54 -7.07 0.72
CA TYR A 71 -8.32 -6.48 2.04
C TYR A 71 -9.63 -6.01 2.68
N ARG A 72 -9.87 -6.51 3.91
CA ARG A 72 -10.95 -6.09 4.82
C ARG A 72 -10.31 -5.56 6.12
N PRO A 73 -10.65 -4.33 6.57
CA PRO A 73 -9.99 -3.63 7.69
C PRO A 73 -9.99 -4.35 9.05
#